data_AF-A0A497NMI9-F1
#
_entry.id   AF-A0A497NMI9-F1
#
_cell.length_a   1.000
_cell.length_b   1.000
_cell.length_c   1.000
_cell.angle_alpha   90.00
_cell.angle_beta   90.00
_cell.angle_gamma   90.00
#
_symmetry.space_group_name_H-M   'P 1'
#
loop_
_entity.id
_entity.type
_entity.pdbx_description
1 polymer ?
#
loop_
_entity_poly.entity_id
_entity_poly.type
_entity_poly.pdbx_seq_one_letter_code
_entity_poly.pdbx_strand_id
1 'polypeptide(L)'
;MERMSKKKSIFHLCAGGEMISAGAFTEPEHGSDITRMDTTAVKNGDQWVINGRKELITNAPIADCFSILCQTDMNATPSYKGESLFIVIKARLD
;
A
#
# COMPACT_ATOMS: atom_id res chain seq x y z
N MET A 1 -8.46 -20.53 -21.47
CA MET A 1 -8.49 -19.20 -20.85
C MET A 1 -7.94 -19.35 -19.43
N GLU A 2 -6.66 -19.07 -19.24
CA GLU A 2 -5.91 -19.39 -18.01
C GLU A 2 -6.27 -18.39 -16.89
N ARG A 3 -6.75 -18.87 -15.74
CA ARG A 3 -6.99 -18.01 -14.57
C ARG A 3 -5.64 -17.61 -13.97
N MET A 4 -5.16 -16.40 -14.27
CA MET A 4 -4.00 -15.81 -13.61
C MET A 4 -4.32 -15.54 -12.13
N SER A 5 -3.34 -15.74 -11.23
CA SER A 5 -3.50 -15.33 -9.83
C SER A 5 -3.71 -13.81 -9.74
N LYS A 6 -4.47 -13.33 -8.74
CA LYS A 6 -4.71 -11.89 -8.52
C LYS A 6 -3.43 -11.05 -8.53
N LYS A 7 -2.32 -11.59 -8.04
CA LYS A 7 -1.00 -10.91 -8.05
C LYS A 7 -0.44 -10.79 -9.47
N LYS A 8 -0.51 -11.87 -10.26
CA LYS A 8 -0.02 -11.89 -11.65
C LYS A 8 -0.89 -10.98 -12.55
N SER A 9 -2.19 -10.85 -12.26
CA SER A 9 -3.09 -9.98 -13.03
C SER A 9 -2.84 -8.50 -12.78
N ILE A 10 -2.64 -8.04 -11.54
CA ILE A 10 -2.39 -6.62 -11.23
C ILE A 10 -1.15 -6.11 -11.97
N PHE A 11 -0.04 -6.86 -11.91
CA PHE A 11 1.19 -6.43 -12.59
C PHE A 11 1.05 -6.40 -14.10
N HIS A 12 0.30 -7.33 -14.69
CA HIS A 12 0.04 -7.32 -16.12
C HIS A 12 -0.79 -6.10 -16.53
N LEU A 13 -1.83 -5.77 -15.76
CA LEU A 13 -2.70 -4.61 -16.00
C LEU A 13 -1.97 -3.28 -15.79
N CYS A 14 -1.05 -3.19 -14.83
CA CYS A 14 -0.20 -2.01 -14.69
C CYS A 14 0.79 -1.90 -15.86
N ALA A 15 1.37 -3.02 -16.31
CA ALA A 15 2.33 -3.04 -17.42
C ALA A 15 1.70 -2.74 -18.78
N GLY A 16 0.44 -3.15 -18.98
CA GLY A 16 -0.34 -2.84 -20.19
C GLY A 16 -1.01 -1.46 -20.17
N GLY A 17 -0.96 -0.76 -19.04
CA GLY A 17 -1.55 0.58 -18.88
C GLY A 17 -3.06 0.58 -18.60
N GLU A 18 -3.68 -0.59 -18.38
CA GLU A 18 -5.08 -0.71 -18.00
C GLU A 18 -5.35 -0.36 -16.53
N MET A 19 -4.32 -0.36 -15.68
CA MET A 19 -4.39 0.09 -14.29
C MET A 19 -3.30 1.12 -13.99
N ILE A 20 -3.67 2.19 -13.28
CA ILE A 20 -2.73 3.20 -12.77
C ILE A 20 -2.39 2.86 -11.33
N SER A 21 -1.09 2.77 -11.00
CA SER A 21 -0.63 2.59 -9.62
C SER A 21 -0.12 3.89 -9.00
N ALA A 22 -0.24 4.02 -7.68
CA ALA A 22 0.40 5.07 -6.89
C ALA A 22 1.21 4.50 -5.72
N GLY A 23 2.32 5.15 -5.37
CA GLY A 23 3.13 4.82 -4.19
C GLY A 23 2.74 5.69 -3.01
N ALA A 24 2.27 5.08 -1.92
CA ALA A 24 1.79 5.77 -0.74
C ALA A 24 2.76 5.57 0.45
N PHE A 25 3.78 6.43 0.51
CA PHE A 25 4.86 6.38 1.50
C PHE A 25 4.77 7.52 2.51
N THR A 26 4.78 8.76 2.01
CA THR A 26 4.78 9.98 2.80
C THR A 26 3.54 10.12 3.68
N GLU A 27 3.76 10.52 4.92
CA GLU A 27 2.77 10.86 5.93
C GLU A 27 2.95 12.32 6.38
N PRO A 28 1.94 12.95 7.01
CA PRO A 28 2.08 14.33 7.50
C PRO A 28 3.32 14.55 8.38
N GLU A 29 3.64 13.57 9.24
CA GLU A 29 4.78 13.63 10.17
C GLU A 29 6.05 12.92 9.64
N HIS A 30 5.95 12.19 8.52
CA HIS A 30 7.04 11.36 7.98
C HIS A 30 7.22 11.57 6.47
N GLY A 31 8.22 12.37 6.10
CA GLY A 31 8.57 12.65 4.69
C GLY A 31 9.99 12.20 4.36
N SER A 32 10.99 12.91 4.89
CA SER A 32 12.41 12.58 4.67
C SER A 32 12.87 11.37 5.49
N ASP A 33 12.31 11.22 6.70
CA ASP A 33 12.52 10.03 7.54
C ASP A 33 11.32 9.10 7.37
N ILE A 34 11.55 7.94 6.77
CA ILE A 34 10.56 6.88 6.59
C ILE A 34 10.96 5.61 7.33
N THR A 35 11.79 5.71 8.36
CA THR A 35 12.26 4.53 9.13
C THR A 35 11.24 4.02 10.15
N ARG A 36 10.11 4.71 10.28
CA ARG A 36 8.94 4.33 11.07
C ARG A 36 7.72 5.01 10.47
N MET A 37 6.62 4.28 10.35
CA MET A 37 5.33 4.82 9.89
C MET A 37 4.33 4.93 11.04
N ASP A 38 3.43 5.90 10.96
CA ASP A 38 2.23 5.97 11.79
C ASP A 38 1.06 5.19 11.17
N THR A 39 1.04 5.03 9.85
CA THR A 39 0.08 4.12 9.19
C THR A 39 0.36 2.69 9.63
N THR A 40 -0.61 2.07 10.28
CA THR A 40 -0.51 0.70 10.78
C THR A 40 -1.22 -0.28 9.86
N ALA A 41 -0.72 -1.52 9.83
CA ALA A 41 -1.43 -2.65 9.25
C ALA A 41 -1.50 -3.78 10.28
N VAL A 42 -2.69 -4.06 10.80
CA VAL A 42 -2.92 -5.05 11.86
C VAL A 42 -3.65 -6.26 11.28
N LYS A 43 -3.17 -7.46 11.56
CA LYS A 43 -3.82 -8.70 11.12
C LYS A 43 -5.12 -8.92 11.91
N ASN A 44 -6.22 -9.10 11.21
CA ASN A 44 -7.53 -9.45 11.76
C ASN A 44 -8.05 -10.70 11.04
N GLY A 45 -7.86 -11.87 11.66
CA GLY A 45 -8.19 -13.16 11.05
C GLY A 45 -7.32 -13.45 9.81
N ASP A 46 -7.98 -13.61 8.66
CA ASP A 46 -7.37 -13.82 7.35
C ASP A 46 -7.10 -12.53 6.57
N GLN A 47 -7.42 -11.37 7.15
CA GLN A 47 -7.30 -10.05 6.54
C GLN A 47 -6.32 -9.14 7.28
N TRP A 48 -5.96 -8.04 6.62
CA TRP A 48 -5.19 -6.94 7.21
C TRP A 48 -6.05 -5.69 7.23
N VAL A 49 -6.11 -5.03 8.37
CA VAL A 49 -6.77 -3.73 8.54
C VAL A 49 -5.70 -2.66 8.54
N ILE A 50 -5.75 -1.77 7.56
CA ILE A 50 -4.82 -0.65 7.41
C ILE A 50 -5.50 0.62 7.91
N ASN A 51 -4.85 1.35 8.82
CA ASN A 51 -5.34 2.65 9.32
C ASN A 51 -4.19 3.66 9.37
N GLY A 52 -4.41 4.83 8.80
CA GLY A 52 -3.43 5.93 8.78
C GLY A 52 -3.79 7.02 7.78
N ARG A 53 -2.90 7.99 7.64
CA ARG A 53 -3.02 9.08 6.66
C ARG A 53 -1.76 9.17 5.82
N LYS A 54 -1.94 9.14 4.51
CA LYS A 54 -0.88 9.39 3.52
C LYS A 54 -1.15 10.74 2.84
N GLU A 55 -0.10 11.45 2.45
CA GLU A 55 -0.22 12.76 1.82
C GLU A 55 0.81 12.95 0.71
N LEU A 56 0.55 13.86 -0.22
CA LEU A 56 1.41 14.13 -1.39
C LEU A 56 1.56 12.92 -2.32
N ILE A 57 0.52 12.08 -2.40
CA ILE A 57 0.55 10.87 -3.21
C ILE A 57 0.24 11.20 -4.67
N THR A 58 1.28 11.23 -5.50
CA THR A 58 1.16 11.37 -6.95
C THR A 58 0.19 10.32 -7.51
N ASN A 59 -0.68 10.76 -8.41
CA ASN A 59 -1.74 9.96 -9.05
C ASN A 59 -2.86 9.45 -8.11
N ALA A 60 -2.90 9.79 -6.82
CA ALA A 60 -3.91 9.25 -5.91
C ALA A 60 -5.38 9.37 -6.39
N PRO A 61 -5.83 10.49 -7.00
CA PRO A 61 -7.22 10.57 -7.49
C PRO A 61 -7.55 9.55 -8.58
N ILE A 62 -6.59 9.24 -9.45
CA ILE A 62 -6.77 8.39 -10.64
C ILE A 62 -6.23 6.98 -10.48
N ALA A 63 -5.51 6.67 -9.40
CA ALA A 63 -4.94 5.35 -9.18
C ALA A 63 -6.03 4.28 -8.94
N ASP A 64 -5.84 3.13 -9.57
CA ASP A 64 -6.62 1.91 -9.37
C ASP A 64 -6.05 1.04 -8.25
N CYS A 65 -4.75 1.15 -7.97
CA CYS A 65 -4.11 0.49 -6.85
C CYS A 65 -3.01 1.34 -6.21
N PHE A 66 -2.76 1.04 -4.94
CA PHE A 66 -1.75 1.70 -4.13
C PHE A 66 -0.75 0.69 -3.59
N SER A 67 0.53 1.05 -3.62
CA SER A 67 1.57 0.41 -2.86
C SER A 67 1.77 1.20 -1.56
N ILE A 68 1.24 0.71 -0.45
CA ILE A 68 1.20 1.43 0.84
C ILE A 68 2.23 0.86 1.80
N LEU A 69 3.14 1.71 2.29
CA LEU A 69 4.08 1.36 3.36
C LEU A 69 3.41 1.56 4.71
N CYS A 70 3.39 0.50 5.51
CA CYS A 70 2.72 0.46 6.81
C CYS A 70 3.65 -0.15 7.87
N GLN A 71 3.48 0.25 9.12
CA GLN A 71 4.08 -0.44 10.26
C GLN A 71 3.21 -1.65 10.64
N THR A 72 3.76 -2.86 10.57
CA THR A 72 3.12 -4.12 10.98
C THR A 72 3.63 -4.61 12.34
N ASP A 73 4.84 -4.22 12.74
CA ASP A 73 5.39 -4.45 14.07
C ASP A 73 5.91 -3.14 14.68
N MET A 74 5.20 -2.62 15.67
CA MET A 74 5.54 -1.38 16.38
C MET A 74 6.75 -1.53 17.31
N ASN A 75 7.14 -2.77 17.63
CA ASN A 75 8.19 -3.10 18.58
C ASN A 75 9.50 -3.57 17.89
N ALA A 76 9.50 -3.66 16.56
CA ALA A 76 10.67 -4.05 15.80
C ALA A 76 11.85 -3.10 16.08
N THR A 77 13.04 -3.69 16.25
CA THR A 77 14.28 -2.93 16.48
C THR A 77 15.37 -3.40 15.51
N PRO A 78 15.89 -2.53 14.63
CA PRO A 78 15.44 -1.15 14.36
C PRO A 78 14.03 -1.10 13.74
N SER A 79 13.35 0.04 13.87
CA SER A 79 11.92 0.23 13.54
C SER A 79 11.56 -0.13 12.10
N TYR A 80 12.44 0.15 11.13
CA TYR A 80 12.20 -0.15 9.71
C TYR A 80 12.05 -1.65 9.43
N LYS A 81 12.51 -2.54 10.33
CA LYS A 81 12.28 -3.99 10.21
C LYS A 81 10.82 -4.39 10.45
N GLY A 82 10.04 -3.51 11.09
CA GLY A 82 8.62 -3.72 11.35
C GLY A 82 7.72 -3.13 10.28
N GLU A 83 8.28 -2.70 9.14
CA GLU A 83 7.51 -2.17 8.02
C GLU A 83 7.13 -3.29 7.04
N SER A 84 6.00 -3.10 6.37
CA SER A 84 5.56 -3.98 5.29
C SER A 84 4.84 -3.18 4.21
N LEU A 85 4.95 -3.68 2.97
CA LEU A 85 4.32 -3.08 1.81
C LEU A 85 3.06 -3.86 1.43
N PHE A 86 1.95 -3.13 1.29
CA PHE A 86 0.66 -3.70 0.88
C PHE A 86 0.24 -3.15 -0.48
N ILE A 87 -0.24 -4.04 -1.36
CA ILE A 87 -0.95 -3.62 -2.56
C ILE A 87 -2.44 -3.57 -2.24
N VAL A 88 -3.01 -2.37 -2.28
CA VAL A 88 -4.43 -2.11 -2.01
C VAL A 88 -5.11 -1.69 -3.30
N ILE A 89 -6.16 -2.40 -3.70
CA ILE A 89 -6.98 -2.04 -4.85
C ILE A 89 -8.03 -1.02 -4.39
N LYS A 90 -8.12 0.11 -5.09
CA LYS A 90 -9.18 1.11 -4.85
C LYS A 90 -10.51 0.51 -5.31
N ALA A 91 -11.48 0.44 -4.41
CA ALA A 91 -12.85 0.09 -4.80
C ALA A 91 -13.36 1.12 -5.82
N ARG A 92 -13.86 0.65 -6.96
CA ARG A 92 -14.65 1.49 -7.86
C ARG A 92 -16.06 1.52 -7.28
N LEU A 93 -16.54 2.72 -6.96
CA LEU A 93 -17.96 2.95 -6.75
C LEU A 93 -18.56 2.95 -8.15
N ASP A 94 -19.24 1.85 -8.49
CA ASP A 94 -20.07 1.75 -9.69
C ASP A 94 -21.34 2.60 -9.57
#